data_AF-A0A5R9AH20-F1
#
_entry.id   AF-A0A5R9AH20-F1
#
_cell.length_a   1.000
_cell.length_b   1.000
_cell.length_c   1.000
_cell.angle_alpha   90.00
_cell.angle_beta   90.00
_cell.angle_gamma   90.00
#
_symmetry.space_group_name_H-M   'P 1'
#
loop_
_entity.id
_entity.type
_entity.pdbx_description
1 polymer ?
#
loop_
_entity_poly.entity_id
_entity_poly.type
_entity_poly.pdbx_seq_one_letter_code
_entity_poly.pdbx_strand_id
1 'polypeptide(L)'
;MKPYPIHRVSIVIPVYNEEASLPELLRRTTAACEQLGRDYEIVLIDDGSRDSSADLLQEAAQAPGSHVVAVILNRNYGQHAAIMAGFEQCQGDLVITLDADLQNPPEEIPRLVAEAAKGYDVVGSVRQQRQDSALRRWPSKLINLAVQRSTGVAMNDYGCMLRAYRSSIVKAMLACRERSTFIPILANSFARHTSEILVAHAEREHGESKYDFLRLINLMFDLVTCMTTSPLRLLSFVGGGMAVAGFAFALMLLVLRLLFGAAWAGHGVFVLFAVLFMFTGVQLVGMGLLGEYLGRMYNDVRARPRFFIERIVRTETPRAQITTSSPSFESIQP
;
A
#
# COMPACT_ATOMS: atom_id res chain seq x y z
N MET A 1 25.52 -9.77 -9.20
CA MET A 1 24.23 -9.76 -9.92
C MET A 1 24.49 -9.95 -11.39
N LYS A 2 23.61 -10.64 -12.11
CA LYS A 2 23.64 -10.62 -13.58
C LYS A 2 22.82 -9.41 -14.04
N PRO A 3 23.37 -8.51 -14.87
CA PRO A 3 22.59 -7.41 -15.43
C PRO A 3 21.43 -7.97 -16.25
N TYR A 4 20.25 -7.38 -16.06
CA TYR A 4 19.03 -7.79 -16.74
C TYR A 4 18.69 -6.75 -17.81
N PRO A 5 18.58 -7.14 -19.09
CA PRO A 5 18.24 -6.18 -20.14
C PRO A 5 16.84 -5.61 -19.88
N ILE A 6 16.70 -4.31 -20.12
CA ILE A 6 15.44 -3.57 -20.03
C ILE A 6 15.12 -3.12 -21.45
N HIS A 7 14.19 -3.75 -22.14
CA HIS A 7 13.84 -3.34 -23.51
C HIS A 7 12.76 -2.28 -23.51
N ARG A 8 11.80 -2.41 -22.58
CA ARG A 8 10.67 -1.47 -22.44
C ARG A 8 10.46 -1.03 -21.00
N VAL A 9 10.14 0.26 -20.81
CA VAL A 9 9.83 0.84 -19.50
C VAL A 9 8.37 1.32 -19.46
N SER A 10 7.61 0.93 -18.43
CA SER A 10 6.26 1.42 -18.21
C SER A 10 6.23 2.39 -17.04
N ILE A 11 5.70 3.58 -17.26
CA ILE A 11 5.58 4.61 -16.23
C ILE A 11 4.11 4.65 -15.81
N VAL A 12 3.83 4.34 -14.54
CA VAL A 12 2.48 4.19 -13.99
C VAL A 12 2.19 5.37 -13.08
N ILE A 13 1.19 6.16 -13.46
CA ILE A 13 0.86 7.42 -12.79
C ILE A 13 -0.63 7.42 -12.39
N PRO A 14 -0.97 7.28 -11.09
CA PRO A 14 -2.32 7.49 -10.62
C PRO A 14 -2.65 8.99 -10.60
N VAL A 15 -3.85 9.34 -11.05
CA VAL A 15 -4.33 10.71 -11.24
C VAL A 15 -5.69 10.85 -10.55
N TYR A 16 -5.87 11.90 -9.76
CA TYR A 16 -7.16 12.24 -9.14
C TYR A 16 -7.29 13.75 -8.94
N ASN A 17 -8.12 14.40 -9.77
CA ASN A 17 -8.33 15.84 -9.77
C ASN A 17 -7.04 16.68 -9.93
N GLU A 18 -6.31 16.43 -11.01
CA GLU A 18 -4.99 17.03 -11.29
C GLU A 18 -4.96 17.76 -12.64
N GLU A 19 -6.10 18.32 -13.09
CA GLU A 19 -6.21 18.94 -14.43
C GLU A 19 -5.15 20.01 -14.72
N ALA A 20 -4.69 20.74 -13.69
CA ALA A 20 -3.71 21.81 -13.83
C ALA A 20 -2.26 21.31 -13.97
N SER A 21 -1.91 20.19 -13.33
CA SER A 21 -0.54 19.66 -13.29
C SER A 21 -0.26 18.68 -14.45
N LEU A 22 -1.30 18.04 -14.99
CA LEU A 22 -1.22 17.01 -16.03
C LEU A 22 -0.44 17.42 -17.30
N PRO A 23 -0.66 18.60 -17.92
CA PRO A 23 0.05 18.96 -19.15
C PRO A 23 1.57 19.04 -18.94
N GLU A 24 2.00 19.63 -17.83
CA GLU A 24 3.42 19.77 -17.51
C GLU A 24 4.04 18.43 -17.09
N LEU A 25 3.30 17.61 -16.33
CA LEU A 25 3.70 16.26 -15.98
C LEU A 25 3.94 15.40 -17.22
N LEU A 26 3.00 15.41 -18.17
CA LEU A 26 3.13 14.68 -19.43
C LEU A 26 4.34 15.14 -20.23
N ARG A 27 4.53 16.46 -20.35
CA ARG A 27 5.67 17.05 -21.08
C ARG A 27 7.01 16.62 -20.46
N ARG A 28 7.18 16.77 -19.14
CA ARG A 28 8.41 16.41 -18.42
C ARG A 28 8.67 14.90 -18.43
N THR A 29 7.62 14.10 -18.23
CA THR A 29 7.73 12.63 -18.22
C THR A 29 8.11 12.11 -19.60
N THR A 30 7.49 12.62 -20.66
CA THR A 30 7.82 12.25 -22.05
C THR A 30 9.27 12.59 -22.36
N ALA A 31 9.71 13.82 -22.06
CA ALA A 31 11.10 14.24 -22.27
C ALA A 31 12.11 13.38 -21.49
N ALA A 32 11.80 12.97 -20.26
CA ALA A 32 12.64 12.07 -19.48
C ALA A 32 12.70 10.64 -20.06
N CYS A 33 11.58 10.16 -20.63
CA CYS A 33 11.51 8.84 -21.26
C CYS A 33 12.25 8.80 -22.60
N GLU A 34 12.16 9.85 -23.41
CA GLU A 34 12.89 9.97 -24.69
C GLU A 34 14.42 9.88 -24.50
N GLN A 35 14.94 10.38 -23.38
CA GLN A 35 16.37 10.29 -23.03
C GLN A 35 16.85 8.85 -22.76
N LEU A 36 15.93 7.90 -22.51
CA LEU A 36 16.30 6.51 -22.22
C LEU A 36 16.85 5.79 -23.46
N GLY A 37 16.47 6.23 -24.68
CA GLY A 37 16.78 5.52 -25.92
C GLY A 37 16.22 4.10 -25.98
N ARG A 38 15.07 3.87 -25.32
CA ARG A 38 14.40 2.56 -25.18
C ARG A 38 12.91 2.74 -25.46
N ASP A 39 12.22 1.64 -25.74
CA ASP A 39 10.76 1.66 -25.86
C ASP A 39 10.14 2.02 -24.50
N TYR A 40 9.07 2.80 -24.51
CA TYR A 40 8.39 3.21 -23.28
C TYR A 40 6.89 3.40 -23.50
N GLU A 41 6.18 3.33 -22.39
CA GLU A 41 4.77 3.70 -22.31
C GLU A 41 4.48 4.45 -21.01
N ILE A 42 3.51 5.35 -21.06
CA ILE A 42 3.03 6.11 -19.91
C ILE A 42 1.60 5.69 -19.64
N VAL A 43 1.39 4.89 -18.60
CA VAL A 43 0.09 4.41 -18.14
C VAL A 43 -0.46 5.40 -17.11
N LEU A 44 -1.41 6.22 -17.55
CA LEU A 44 -2.14 7.16 -16.70
C LEU A 44 -3.43 6.51 -16.20
N ILE A 45 -3.68 6.56 -14.90
CA ILE A 45 -4.86 5.94 -14.29
C ILE A 45 -5.71 7.02 -13.63
N ASP A 46 -6.88 7.29 -14.21
CA ASP A 46 -7.87 8.15 -13.58
C ASP A 46 -8.59 7.40 -12.45
N ASP A 47 -8.41 7.84 -11.21
CA ASP A 47 -9.06 7.27 -10.02
C ASP A 47 -10.42 7.92 -9.75
N GLY A 48 -11.25 8.03 -10.80
CA GLY A 48 -12.59 8.62 -10.74
C GLY A 48 -12.58 10.11 -10.44
N SER A 49 -11.80 10.88 -11.21
CA SER A 49 -11.75 12.35 -11.08
C SER A 49 -13.12 12.98 -11.37
N ARG A 50 -13.31 14.20 -10.85
CA ARG A 50 -14.52 15.01 -11.03
C ARG A 50 -14.28 16.26 -11.88
N ASP A 51 -13.02 16.56 -12.16
CA ASP A 51 -12.57 17.65 -13.02
C ASP A 51 -12.30 17.12 -14.45
N SER A 52 -11.60 17.91 -15.27
CA SER A 52 -11.31 17.55 -16.66
C SER A 52 -10.16 16.55 -16.82
N SER A 53 -9.60 15.99 -15.73
CA SER A 53 -8.44 15.09 -15.77
C SER A 53 -8.67 13.88 -16.66
N ALA A 54 -9.84 13.24 -16.54
CA ALA A 54 -10.15 12.03 -17.32
C ALA A 54 -10.20 12.32 -18.83
N ASP A 55 -10.65 13.51 -19.24
CA ASP A 55 -10.71 13.90 -20.64
C ASP A 55 -9.31 14.22 -21.17
N LEU A 56 -8.48 14.95 -20.42
CA LEU A 56 -7.08 15.20 -20.76
C LEU A 56 -6.28 13.90 -20.93
N LEU A 57 -6.53 12.90 -20.08
CA LEU A 57 -5.92 11.57 -20.20
C LEU A 57 -6.29 10.88 -21.51
N GLN A 58 -7.56 10.94 -21.90
CA GLN A 58 -8.03 10.35 -23.15
C GLN A 58 -7.46 11.05 -24.37
N GLU A 59 -7.46 12.39 -24.37
CA GLU A 59 -6.87 13.20 -25.43
C GLU A 59 -5.38 12.87 -25.62
N ALA A 60 -4.62 12.79 -24.51
CA ALA A 60 -3.23 12.39 -24.53
C ALA A 60 -3.03 10.97 -25.09
N ALA A 61 -3.91 10.02 -24.77
CA ALA A 61 -3.85 8.65 -25.26
C ALA A 61 -4.25 8.49 -26.74
N GLN A 62 -5.06 9.40 -27.27
CA GLN A 62 -5.54 9.39 -28.67
C GLN A 62 -4.65 10.19 -29.62
N ALA A 63 -3.73 11.00 -29.10
CA ALA A 63 -2.81 11.76 -29.92
C ALA A 63 -2.02 10.83 -30.87
N PRO A 64 -1.83 11.20 -32.16
CA PRO A 64 -1.10 10.37 -33.10
C PRO A 64 0.32 10.06 -32.63
N GLY A 65 0.70 8.78 -32.64
CA GLY A 65 2.01 8.33 -32.16
C GLY A 65 2.18 8.39 -30.64
N SER A 66 1.08 8.52 -29.88
CA SER A 66 1.14 8.60 -28.43
C SER A 66 1.64 7.29 -27.81
N HIS A 67 2.54 7.44 -26.84
CA HIS A 67 3.01 6.39 -25.93
C HIS A 67 2.13 6.29 -24.67
N VAL A 68 1.01 7.02 -24.61
CA VAL A 68 0.14 7.11 -23.44
C VAL A 68 -0.97 6.05 -23.50
N VAL A 69 -1.20 5.40 -22.36
CA VAL A 69 -2.32 4.50 -22.10
C VAL A 69 -3.16 5.13 -21.01
N ALA A 70 -4.40 5.52 -21.32
CA ALA A 70 -5.33 6.00 -20.30
C ALA A 70 -6.19 4.84 -19.77
N VAL A 71 -6.22 4.68 -18.46
CA VAL A 71 -7.03 3.70 -17.73
C VAL A 71 -8.01 4.47 -16.86
N ILE A 72 -9.29 4.39 -17.18
CA ILE A 72 -10.34 5.15 -16.48
C ILE A 72 -11.07 4.22 -15.52
N LEU A 73 -11.02 4.51 -14.22
CA LEU A 73 -11.77 3.80 -13.20
C LEU A 73 -13.15 4.45 -13.04
N ASN A 74 -14.17 3.64 -12.74
CA ASN A 74 -15.54 4.16 -12.61
C ASN A 74 -15.81 5.04 -11.38
N ARG A 75 -14.89 5.05 -10.41
CA ARG A 75 -14.95 5.85 -9.18
C ARG A 75 -13.58 5.84 -8.49
N ASN A 76 -13.45 6.66 -7.45
CA ASN A 76 -12.28 6.67 -6.58
C ASN A 76 -12.18 5.40 -5.71
N TYR A 77 -11.08 4.67 -5.88
CA TYR A 77 -10.66 3.51 -5.09
C TYR A 77 -9.41 3.78 -4.23
N GLY A 78 -8.73 4.91 -4.46
CA GLY A 78 -7.51 5.32 -3.81
C GLY A 78 -6.26 4.94 -4.61
N GLN A 79 -5.18 5.68 -4.34
CA GLN A 79 -3.91 5.61 -5.06
C GLN A 79 -3.34 4.20 -5.26
N HIS A 80 -3.37 3.35 -4.23
CA HIS A 80 -2.83 1.99 -4.31
C HIS A 80 -3.65 1.10 -5.26
N ALA A 81 -4.97 1.23 -5.26
CA ALA A 81 -5.84 0.49 -6.17
C ALA A 81 -5.66 0.97 -7.61
N ALA A 82 -5.51 2.28 -7.81
CA ALA A 82 -5.20 2.86 -9.12
C ALA A 82 -3.85 2.38 -9.67
N ILE A 83 -2.80 2.32 -8.84
CA ILE A 83 -1.50 1.75 -9.26
C ILE A 83 -1.64 0.27 -9.64
N MET A 84 -2.40 -0.52 -8.88
CA MET A 84 -2.65 -1.93 -9.23
C MET A 84 -3.40 -2.07 -10.56
N ALA A 85 -4.35 -1.18 -10.86
CA ALA A 85 -4.99 -1.14 -12.17
C ALA A 85 -3.99 -0.80 -13.28
N GLY A 86 -3.08 0.14 -13.03
CA GLY A 86 -1.98 0.45 -13.94
C GLY A 86 -1.04 -0.74 -14.17
N PHE A 87 -0.74 -1.50 -13.11
CA PHE A 87 0.08 -2.71 -13.18
C PHE A 87 -0.56 -3.80 -14.05
N GLU A 88 -1.88 -3.97 -14.03
CA GLU A 88 -2.56 -4.91 -14.94
C GLU A 88 -2.43 -4.52 -16.41
N GLN A 89 -2.19 -3.23 -16.69
CA GLN A 89 -2.14 -2.67 -18.03
C GLN A 89 -0.73 -2.46 -18.56
N CYS A 90 0.30 -2.52 -17.73
CA CYS A 90 1.68 -2.32 -18.14
C CYS A 90 2.27 -3.53 -18.89
N GLN A 91 3.16 -3.26 -19.85
CA GLN A 91 3.81 -4.23 -20.74
C GLN A 91 5.35 -4.17 -20.68
N GLY A 92 5.92 -3.24 -19.92
CA GLY A 92 7.35 -3.04 -19.78
C GLY A 92 8.06 -4.09 -18.92
N ASP A 93 9.35 -4.24 -19.14
CA ASP A 93 10.23 -5.09 -18.32
C ASP A 93 10.53 -4.47 -16.95
N LEU A 94 10.49 -3.14 -16.91
CA LEU A 94 10.62 -2.31 -15.72
C LEU A 94 9.41 -1.40 -15.62
N VAL A 95 8.78 -1.39 -14.46
CA VAL A 95 7.60 -0.57 -14.17
C VAL A 95 7.99 0.46 -13.13
N ILE A 96 7.81 1.74 -13.45
CA ILE A 96 8.14 2.86 -12.57
C ILE A 96 6.85 3.53 -12.14
N THR A 97 6.62 3.65 -10.84
CA THR A 97 5.50 4.44 -10.30
C THR A 97 5.93 5.88 -10.10
N LEU A 98 5.03 6.83 -10.37
CA LEU A 98 5.24 8.26 -10.22
C LEU A 98 3.93 8.94 -9.80
N ASP A 99 4.00 9.96 -8.94
CA ASP A 99 2.82 10.73 -8.52
C ASP A 99 2.50 11.87 -9.51
N ALA A 100 1.23 12.24 -9.62
CA ALA A 100 0.79 13.30 -10.54
C ALA A 100 1.09 14.73 -10.05
N ASP A 101 1.45 14.92 -8.77
CA ASP A 101 1.57 16.23 -8.13
C ASP A 101 2.92 16.98 -8.39
N LEU A 102 3.72 16.48 -9.34
CA LEU A 102 5.04 17.02 -9.74
C LEU A 102 6.09 17.13 -8.62
N GLN A 103 5.81 16.65 -7.40
CA GLN A 103 6.77 16.68 -6.29
C GLN A 103 7.98 15.78 -6.54
N ASN A 104 7.76 14.68 -7.27
CA ASN A 104 8.80 13.76 -7.70
C ASN A 104 9.18 14.11 -9.15
N PRO A 105 10.39 14.64 -9.40
CA PRO A 105 10.79 15.06 -10.74
C PRO A 105 10.88 13.86 -11.69
N PRO A 106 10.16 13.86 -12.83
CA PRO A 106 10.28 12.79 -13.84
C PRO A 106 11.70 12.63 -14.40
N GLU A 107 12.54 13.66 -14.29
CA GLU A 107 13.95 13.66 -14.72
C GLU A 107 14.82 12.64 -13.96
N GLU A 108 14.33 12.10 -12.84
CA GLU A 108 15.00 11.03 -12.09
C GLU A 108 14.77 9.65 -12.73
N ILE A 109 13.79 9.47 -13.62
CA ILE A 109 13.46 8.20 -14.29
C ILE A 109 14.71 7.52 -14.88
N PRO A 110 15.58 8.20 -15.66
CA PRO A 110 16.82 7.59 -16.19
C PRO A 110 17.74 7.03 -15.10
N ARG A 111 17.82 7.67 -13.92
CA ARG A 111 18.64 7.19 -12.80
C ARG A 111 18.06 5.92 -12.20
N LEU A 112 16.72 5.82 -12.06
CA LEU A 112 16.07 4.58 -11.61
C LEU A 112 16.30 3.43 -12.61
N VAL A 113 16.18 3.70 -13.91
CA VAL A 113 16.42 2.70 -14.96
C VAL A 113 17.87 2.21 -14.94
N ALA A 114 18.84 3.12 -14.81
CA ALA A 114 20.26 2.79 -14.75
C ALA A 114 20.59 1.95 -13.50
N GLU A 115 20.01 2.27 -12.35
CA GLU A 115 20.19 1.47 -11.13
C GLU A 115 19.56 0.09 -11.30
N ALA A 116 18.32 0.01 -11.78
CA ALA A 116 17.64 -1.26 -12.00
C ALA A 116 18.43 -2.15 -12.95
N ALA A 117 19.04 -1.59 -14.02
CA ALA A 117 19.86 -2.32 -14.99
C ALA A 117 21.05 -3.08 -14.37
N LYS A 118 21.54 -2.66 -13.18
CA LYS A 118 22.59 -3.37 -12.42
C LYS A 118 22.13 -4.74 -11.90
N GLY A 119 20.82 -5.02 -11.92
CA GLY A 119 20.22 -6.29 -11.53
C GLY A 119 19.41 -6.24 -10.24
N TYR A 120 18.95 -5.06 -9.83
CA TYR A 120 18.01 -4.91 -8.70
C TYR A 120 16.57 -5.21 -9.13
N ASP A 121 15.83 -5.88 -8.24
CA ASP A 121 14.43 -6.23 -8.42
C ASP A 121 13.50 -5.04 -8.11
N VAL A 122 13.89 -4.26 -7.10
CA VAL A 122 13.19 -3.06 -6.66
C VAL A 122 14.20 -1.95 -6.43
N VAL A 123 13.94 -0.77 -7.01
CA VAL A 123 14.70 0.45 -6.75
C VAL A 123 13.78 1.47 -6.11
N GLY A 124 13.98 1.71 -4.82
CA GLY A 124 13.32 2.77 -4.09
C GLY A 124 14.00 4.12 -4.31
N SER A 125 13.28 5.20 -4.05
CA SER A 125 13.87 6.53 -3.95
C SER A 125 13.71 7.09 -2.55
N VAL A 126 14.70 7.88 -2.13
CA VAL A 126 14.73 8.55 -0.83
C VAL A 126 14.90 10.04 -1.08
N ARG A 127 14.00 10.83 -0.51
CA ARG A 127 14.01 12.29 -0.64
C ARG A 127 15.25 12.89 0.01
N GLN A 128 15.99 13.71 -0.73
CA GLN A 128 17.09 14.51 -0.17
C GLN A 128 16.53 15.57 0.79
N GLN A 129 17.13 15.69 1.98
CA GLN A 129 16.76 16.60 3.08
C GLN A 129 15.43 16.33 3.79
N ARG A 130 15.48 15.51 4.84
CA ARG A 130 14.39 15.34 5.80
C ARG A 130 14.65 16.20 7.05
N GLN A 131 14.20 17.45 7.06
CA GLN A 131 14.07 18.22 8.31
C GLN A 131 12.82 17.76 9.09
N ASP A 132 12.80 16.50 9.52
CA ASP A 132 11.74 16.07 10.44
C ASP A 132 12.07 16.57 11.85
N SER A 133 11.11 17.29 12.46
CA SER A 133 11.19 17.67 13.87
C SER A 133 11.39 16.42 14.74
N ALA A 134 12.16 16.55 15.82
CA ALA A 134 12.54 15.42 16.67
C ALA A 134 11.35 14.58 17.19
N LEU A 135 10.14 15.17 17.28
CA LEU A 135 8.90 14.51 17.66
C LEU A 135 8.38 13.48 16.63
N ARG A 136 8.73 13.58 15.34
CA ARG A 136 8.33 12.63 14.29
C ARG A 136 9.27 11.43 14.13
N ARG A 137 10.45 11.44 14.78
CA ARG A 137 11.46 10.38 14.65
C ARG A 137 11.10 9.07 15.34
N TRP A 138 10.43 9.14 16.50
CA TRP A 138 10.10 7.93 17.29
C TRP A 138 9.03 7.05 16.62
N PRO A 139 7.90 7.61 16.15
CA PRO A 139 6.89 6.84 15.42
C PRO A 139 7.45 6.19 14.14
N SER A 140 8.25 6.94 13.38
CA SER A 140 8.87 6.46 12.15
C SER A 140 9.84 5.29 12.38
N LYS A 141 10.59 5.29 13.48
CA LYS A 141 11.47 4.17 13.85
C LYS A 141 10.69 2.91 14.21
N LEU A 142 9.55 3.05 14.89
CA LEU A 142 8.69 1.91 15.24
C LEU A 142 8.08 1.28 13.99
N ILE A 143 7.66 2.10 13.02
CA ILE A 143 7.18 1.64 11.70
C ILE A 143 8.29 0.90 10.97
N ASN A 144 9.47 1.50 10.85
CA ASN A 144 10.58 0.86 10.15
C ASN A 144 10.96 -0.47 10.81
N LEU A 145 10.93 -0.57 12.14
CA LEU A 145 11.18 -1.81 12.85
C LEU A 145 10.08 -2.86 12.61
N ALA A 146 8.81 -2.46 12.64
CA ALA A 146 7.67 -3.36 12.40
C ALA A 146 7.64 -3.87 10.95
N VAL A 147 7.94 -2.99 9.98
CA VAL A 147 8.04 -3.35 8.57
C VAL A 147 9.26 -4.22 8.34
N GLN A 148 10.45 -3.84 8.81
CA GLN A 148 11.67 -4.64 8.67
C GLN A 148 11.53 -6.04 9.29
N ARG A 149 10.82 -6.17 10.41
CA ARG A 149 10.56 -7.48 11.04
C ARG A 149 9.60 -8.36 10.24
N SER A 150 8.69 -7.74 9.47
CA SER A 150 7.68 -8.44 8.67
C SER A 150 8.15 -8.74 7.24
N THR A 151 8.90 -7.83 6.62
CA THR A 151 9.35 -7.93 5.22
C THR A 151 10.81 -8.35 5.07
N GLY A 152 11.60 -8.28 6.15
CA GLY A 152 13.04 -8.51 6.11
C GLY A 152 13.85 -7.36 5.48
N VAL A 153 13.20 -6.31 4.97
CA VAL A 153 13.85 -5.21 4.24
C VAL A 153 13.72 -3.91 5.04
N ALA A 154 14.85 -3.23 5.26
CA ALA A 154 14.87 -1.88 5.80
C ALA A 154 14.87 -0.87 4.66
N MET A 155 13.82 -0.06 4.53
CA MET A 155 13.80 1.13 3.68
C MET A 155 13.75 2.40 4.53
N ASN A 156 14.39 3.46 4.04
CA ASN A 156 14.50 4.74 4.76
C ASN A 156 13.29 5.65 4.53
N ASP A 157 12.59 5.50 3.41
CA ASP A 157 11.38 6.25 3.10
C ASP A 157 10.33 5.38 2.38
N TYR A 158 9.28 5.02 3.10
CA TYR A 158 8.13 4.32 2.52
C TYR A 158 7.17 5.29 1.80
N GLY A 159 7.23 6.60 2.07
CA GLY A 159 6.26 7.58 1.56
C GLY A 159 6.51 8.10 0.13
N CYS A 160 7.74 8.01 -0.39
CA CYS A 160 8.03 8.50 -1.75
C CYS A 160 7.62 7.48 -2.81
N MET A 161 6.59 7.76 -3.63
CA MET A 161 6.08 6.78 -4.59
C MET A 161 6.91 6.62 -5.86
N LEU A 162 7.95 7.44 -6.07
CA LEU A 162 8.88 7.27 -7.18
C LEU A 162 9.72 6.00 -6.97
N ARG A 163 9.33 4.89 -7.60
CA ARG A 163 9.98 3.58 -7.42
C ARG A 163 9.95 2.79 -8.70
N ALA A 164 10.96 1.96 -8.91
CA ALA A 164 11.03 1.03 -10.03
C ALA A 164 10.91 -0.41 -9.54
N TYR A 165 10.09 -1.19 -10.24
CA TYR A 165 9.82 -2.60 -9.97
C TYR A 165 10.04 -3.42 -11.24
N ARG A 166 10.69 -4.57 -11.10
CA ARG A 166 10.75 -5.53 -12.22
C ARG A 166 9.37 -6.10 -12.52
N SER A 167 9.11 -6.37 -13.80
CA SER A 167 7.83 -6.96 -14.25
C SER A 167 7.51 -8.29 -13.57
N SER A 168 8.53 -9.07 -13.18
CA SER A 168 8.37 -10.30 -12.37
C SER A 168 7.80 -10.01 -10.98
N ILE A 169 8.26 -8.94 -10.32
CA ILE A 169 7.74 -8.49 -9.02
C ILE A 169 6.31 -7.98 -9.17
N VAL A 170 6.05 -7.17 -10.22
CA VAL A 170 4.70 -6.70 -10.53
C VAL A 170 3.72 -7.85 -10.74
N LYS A 171 4.10 -8.87 -11.52
CA LYS A 171 3.29 -10.08 -11.71
C LYS A 171 3.04 -10.85 -10.40
N ALA A 172 4.03 -10.96 -9.52
CA ALA A 172 3.87 -11.56 -8.20
C ALA A 172 2.88 -10.76 -7.33
N MET A 173 2.98 -9.42 -7.35
CA MET A 173 2.04 -8.54 -6.64
C MET A 173 0.60 -8.68 -7.17
N LEU A 174 0.42 -8.74 -8.49
CA LEU A 174 -0.90 -8.94 -9.12
C LEU A 174 -1.52 -10.29 -8.75
N ALA A 175 -0.70 -11.34 -8.60
CA ALA A 175 -1.16 -12.66 -8.19
C ALA A 175 -1.63 -12.74 -6.72
N CYS A 176 -1.22 -11.78 -5.89
CA CYS A 176 -1.70 -11.70 -4.50
C CYS A 176 -3.17 -11.30 -4.48
N ARG A 177 -3.96 -11.85 -3.54
CA ARG A 177 -5.39 -11.52 -3.36
C ARG A 177 -5.68 -10.56 -2.22
N GLU A 178 -4.65 -10.14 -1.49
CA GLU A 178 -4.75 -9.26 -0.31
C GLU A 178 -5.29 -7.87 -0.70
N ARG A 179 -6.25 -7.31 0.04
CA ARG A 179 -6.82 -5.98 -0.29
C ARG A 179 -6.02 -4.82 0.26
N SER A 180 -5.52 -4.95 1.48
CA SER A 180 -4.86 -3.86 2.20
C SER A 180 -3.35 -4.01 2.05
N THR A 181 -2.84 -3.61 0.89
CA THR A 181 -1.42 -3.75 0.65
C THR A 181 -0.77 -2.45 0.22
N PHE A 182 0.13 -1.99 1.07
CA PHE A 182 1.08 -0.94 0.73
C PHE A 182 2.05 -1.48 -0.32
N ILE A 183 2.00 -0.95 -1.55
CA ILE A 183 2.70 -1.50 -2.72
C ILE A 183 4.20 -1.74 -2.44
N PRO A 184 4.94 -0.77 -1.84
CA PRO A 184 6.36 -0.97 -1.54
C PRO A 184 6.64 -2.17 -0.61
N ILE A 185 5.74 -2.42 0.33
CA ILE A 185 5.91 -3.51 1.29
C ILE A 185 5.67 -4.86 0.60
N LEU A 186 4.64 -4.95 -0.25
CA LEU A 186 4.39 -6.15 -1.04
C LEU A 186 5.52 -6.43 -2.03
N ALA A 187 6.02 -5.40 -2.71
CA ALA A 187 7.13 -5.56 -3.64
C ALA A 187 8.38 -6.11 -2.94
N ASN A 188 8.69 -5.58 -1.76
CA ASN A 188 9.87 -6.01 -0.99
C ASN A 188 9.76 -7.44 -0.45
N SER A 189 8.57 -7.98 -0.21
CA SER A 189 8.43 -9.37 0.24
C SER A 189 8.78 -10.39 -0.87
N PHE A 190 8.69 -10.00 -2.14
CA PHE A 190 9.07 -10.82 -3.30
C PHE A 190 10.47 -10.50 -3.85
N ALA A 191 11.02 -9.33 -3.51
CA ALA A 191 12.32 -8.90 -4.01
C ALA A 191 13.45 -9.68 -3.35
N ARG A 192 14.43 -10.13 -4.14
CA ARG A 192 15.71 -10.64 -3.60
C ARG A 192 16.72 -9.52 -3.44
N HIS A 193 16.64 -8.52 -4.31
CA HIS A 193 17.61 -7.45 -4.38
C HIS A 193 16.94 -6.09 -4.47
N THR A 194 17.14 -5.29 -3.43
CA THR A 194 16.58 -3.94 -3.30
C THR A 194 17.71 -2.91 -3.28
N SER A 195 17.54 -1.78 -3.96
CA SER A 195 18.43 -0.61 -3.87
C SER A 195 17.61 0.65 -3.56
N GLU A 196 18.25 1.66 -2.99
CA GLU A 196 17.68 2.99 -2.78
C GLU A 196 18.58 4.05 -3.43
N ILE A 197 17.99 4.97 -4.18
CA ILE A 197 18.71 6.13 -4.73
C ILE A 197 18.21 7.42 -4.09
N LEU A 198 19.13 8.37 -3.88
CA LEU A 198 18.77 9.72 -3.45
C LEU A 198 18.25 10.52 -4.64
N VAL A 199 17.03 11.04 -4.51
CA VAL A 199 16.35 11.86 -5.53
C VAL A 199 16.05 13.25 -5.00
N ALA A 200 16.07 14.23 -5.89
CA ALA A 200 15.58 15.57 -5.57
C ALA A 200 14.07 15.53 -5.28
N HIS A 201 13.60 16.39 -4.39
CA HIS A 201 12.17 16.56 -4.10
C HIS A 201 11.82 18.03 -4.26
N ALA A 202 10.86 18.32 -5.12
CA ALA A 202 10.36 19.68 -5.29
C ALA A 202 9.32 20.00 -4.20
N GLU A 203 9.32 21.24 -3.70
CA GLU A 203 8.20 21.72 -2.88
C GLU A 203 6.92 21.76 -3.72
N ARG A 204 5.79 21.50 -3.08
CA ARG A 204 4.48 21.43 -3.75
C ARG A 204 4.15 22.80 -4.36
N GLU A 205 3.96 22.88 -5.68
CA GLU A 205 3.53 24.15 -6.31
C GLU A 205 2.07 24.50 -5.97
N HIS A 206 1.22 23.50 -5.71
CA HIS A 206 -0.21 23.68 -5.42
C HIS A 206 -0.70 22.76 -4.28
N GLY A 207 -1.28 23.36 -3.23
CA GLY A 207 -2.07 22.65 -2.18
C GLY A 207 -1.47 22.60 -0.77
N GLU A 208 -2.29 22.88 0.24
CA GLU A 208 -1.90 22.80 1.66
C GLU A 208 -1.96 21.37 2.22
N SER A 209 -0.84 20.88 2.74
CA SER A 209 -0.78 19.58 3.42
C SER A 209 -1.25 19.67 4.89
N LYS A 210 -2.55 19.55 5.13
CA LYS A 210 -3.10 19.28 6.48
C LYS A 210 -3.00 17.79 6.82
N TYR A 211 -1.82 17.32 7.24
CA TYR A 211 -1.71 16.01 7.88
C TYR A 211 -2.14 16.12 9.35
N ASP A 212 -3.37 15.67 9.61
CA ASP A 212 -3.96 15.63 10.94
C ASP A 212 -3.31 14.52 11.79
N PHE A 213 -2.83 14.86 12.99
CA PHE A 213 -2.08 13.94 13.87
C PHE A 213 -2.85 12.64 14.16
N LEU A 214 -4.19 12.73 14.26
CA LEU A 214 -5.09 11.60 14.46
C LEU A 214 -5.09 10.62 13.27
N ARG A 215 -5.00 11.12 12.03
CA ARG A 215 -4.87 10.25 10.86
C ARG A 215 -3.55 9.50 10.86
N LEU A 216 -2.47 10.11 11.35
CA LEU A 216 -1.18 9.43 11.46
C LEU A 216 -1.25 8.28 12.46
N ILE A 217 -1.89 8.48 13.63
CA ILE A 217 -2.08 7.42 14.61
C ILE A 217 -2.93 6.28 14.05
N ASN A 218 -4.04 6.58 13.39
CA ASN A 218 -4.89 5.57 12.76
C ASN A 218 -4.13 4.78 11.70
N LEU A 219 -3.35 5.46 10.84
CA LEU A 219 -2.50 4.82 9.84
C LEU A 219 -1.47 3.88 10.50
N MET A 220 -0.91 4.27 11.64
CA MET A 220 0.02 3.41 12.39
C MET A 220 -0.66 2.17 12.96
N PHE A 221 -1.86 2.32 13.52
CA PHE A 221 -2.64 1.20 14.03
C PHE A 221 -3.02 0.24 12.90
N ASP A 222 -3.42 0.78 11.75
CA ASP A 222 -3.74 0.01 10.55
C ASP A 222 -2.54 -0.77 10.01
N LEU A 223 -1.37 -0.13 9.96
CA LEU A 223 -0.12 -0.78 9.51
C LEU A 223 0.28 -1.95 10.41
N VAL A 224 0.25 -1.75 11.72
CA VAL A 224 0.65 -2.80 12.68
C VAL A 224 -0.34 -3.96 12.64
N THR A 225 -1.65 -3.69 12.56
CA THR A 225 -2.68 -4.73 12.50
C THR A 225 -2.74 -5.45 11.14
N CYS A 226 -2.40 -4.78 10.03
CA CYS A 226 -2.25 -5.42 8.72
C CYS A 226 -1.07 -6.40 8.67
N MET A 227 0.07 -6.01 9.23
CA MET A 227 1.33 -6.74 9.01
C MET A 227 1.56 -7.85 10.01
N THR A 228 0.95 -7.79 11.19
CA THR A 228 1.28 -8.73 12.25
C THR A 228 0.10 -9.07 13.14
N THR A 229 0.01 -10.35 13.51
CA THR A 229 -0.94 -10.83 14.55
C THR A 229 -0.38 -10.65 15.96
N SER A 230 0.79 -10.00 16.11
CA SER A 230 1.44 -9.78 17.40
C SER A 230 0.59 -9.00 18.42
N PRO A 231 -0.17 -7.95 18.04
CA PRO A 231 -1.06 -7.26 18.98
C PRO A 231 -2.12 -8.20 19.57
N LEU A 232 -2.67 -9.09 18.74
CA LEU A 232 -3.65 -10.07 19.17
C LEU A 232 -3.03 -11.07 20.16
N ARG A 233 -1.83 -11.59 19.85
CA ARG A 233 -1.11 -12.52 20.75
C ARG A 233 -0.72 -11.86 22.07
N LEU A 234 -0.25 -10.61 22.05
CA LEU A 234 0.07 -9.86 23.27
C LEU A 234 -1.16 -9.72 24.15
N LEU A 235 -2.30 -9.39 23.57
CA LEU A 235 -3.55 -9.30 24.31
C LEU A 235 -3.98 -10.66 24.87
N SER A 236 -3.75 -11.76 24.15
CA SER A 236 -3.98 -13.11 24.67
C SER A 236 -3.09 -13.43 25.87
N PHE A 237 -1.81 -13.04 25.85
CA PHE A 237 -0.90 -13.23 26.99
C PHE A 237 -1.28 -12.38 28.20
N VAL A 238 -1.58 -11.09 27.98
CA VAL A 238 -2.02 -10.17 29.04
C VAL A 238 -3.35 -10.64 29.63
N GLY A 239 -4.33 -10.96 28.78
CA GLY A 239 -5.63 -11.48 29.20
C GLY A 239 -5.53 -12.81 29.93
N GLY A 240 -4.66 -13.73 29.46
CA GLY A 240 -4.36 -14.98 30.15
C GLY A 240 -3.74 -14.76 31.53
N GLY A 241 -2.77 -13.85 31.65
CA GLY A 241 -2.18 -13.47 32.93
C GLY A 241 -3.20 -12.87 33.91
N MET A 242 -4.06 -11.97 33.42
CA MET A 242 -5.16 -11.39 34.21
C MET A 242 -6.18 -12.44 34.64
N ALA A 243 -6.49 -13.43 33.79
CA ALA A 243 -7.39 -14.52 34.13
C ALA A 243 -6.82 -15.41 35.25
N VAL A 244 -5.54 -15.75 35.18
CA VAL A 244 -4.86 -16.53 36.24
C VAL A 244 -4.84 -15.75 37.55
N ALA A 245 -4.48 -14.46 37.52
CA ALA A 245 -4.48 -13.60 38.70
C ALA A 245 -5.89 -13.44 39.29
N GLY A 246 -6.91 -13.26 38.44
CA GLY A 246 -8.31 -13.17 38.83
C GLY A 246 -8.83 -14.46 39.46
N PHE A 247 -8.47 -15.62 38.89
CA PHE A 247 -8.82 -16.92 39.45
C PHE A 247 -8.17 -17.16 40.82
N ALA A 248 -6.88 -16.84 40.96
CA ALA A 248 -6.18 -16.93 42.23
C ALA A 248 -6.80 -16.02 43.29
N PHE A 249 -7.15 -14.78 42.92
CA PHE A 249 -7.82 -13.82 43.80
C PHE A 249 -9.22 -14.30 44.22
N ALA A 250 -10.01 -14.84 43.28
CA ALA A 250 -11.33 -15.42 43.58
C ALA A 250 -11.23 -16.62 44.53
N LEU A 251 -10.26 -17.52 44.32
CA LEU A 251 -10.01 -18.66 45.20
C LEU A 251 -9.59 -18.19 46.61
N MET A 252 -8.73 -17.18 46.69
CA MET A 252 -8.33 -16.57 47.95
C MET A 252 -9.55 -16.00 48.71
N LEU A 253 -10.41 -15.23 48.02
CA LEU A 253 -11.65 -14.69 48.62
C LEU A 253 -12.61 -15.79 49.08
N LEU A 254 -12.72 -16.89 48.33
CA LEU A 254 -13.53 -18.04 48.72
C LEU A 254 -13.00 -18.67 50.02
N VAL A 255 -11.69 -18.89 50.12
CA VAL A 255 -11.04 -19.42 51.33
C VAL A 255 -11.26 -18.48 52.52
N LEU A 256 -11.03 -17.17 52.34
CA LEU A 256 -11.25 -16.16 53.39
C LEU A 256 -12.73 -16.13 53.84
N ARG A 257 -13.68 -16.26 52.92
CA ARG A 257 -15.11 -16.35 53.25
C ARG A 257 -15.45 -17.59 54.07
N LEU A 258 -14.86 -18.74 53.75
CA LEU A 258 -15.08 -19.98 54.51
C LEU A 258 -14.49 -19.90 55.93
N LEU A 259 -13.39 -19.18 56.12
CA LEU A 259 -12.73 -19.01 57.42
C LEU A 259 -13.38 -17.93 58.31
N PHE A 260 -13.76 -16.78 57.75
CA PHE A 260 -14.21 -15.59 58.51
C PHE A 260 -15.72 -15.34 58.45
N GLY A 261 -16.49 -16.14 57.70
CA GLY A 261 -17.95 -16.07 57.65
C GLY A 261 -18.51 -14.96 56.73
N ALA A 262 -19.85 -14.92 56.60
CA ALA A 262 -20.53 -14.10 55.60
C ALA A 262 -20.53 -12.58 55.88
N ALA A 263 -20.41 -12.16 57.15
CA ALA A 263 -20.42 -10.75 57.54
C ALA A 263 -19.19 -9.98 57.02
N TRP A 264 -18.03 -10.63 56.95
CA TRP A 264 -16.79 -10.05 56.42
C TRP A 264 -16.88 -9.72 54.91
N ALA A 265 -17.62 -10.54 54.15
CA ALA A 265 -17.77 -10.36 52.70
C ALA A 265 -18.63 -9.15 52.31
N GLY A 266 -19.53 -8.69 53.20
CA GLY A 266 -20.47 -7.59 52.94
C GLY A 266 -19.81 -6.21 52.75
N HIS A 267 -18.61 -5.99 53.29
CA HIS A 267 -17.87 -4.73 53.14
C HIS A 267 -17.07 -4.62 51.83
N GLY A 268 -16.92 -5.71 51.07
CA GLY A 268 -16.09 -5.79 49.87
C GLY A 268 -16.80 -5.48 48.54
N VAL A 269 -18.09 -5.11 48.56
CA VAL A 269 -18.94 -4.99 47.37
C VAL A 269 -18.39 -3.99 46.34
N PHE A 270 -17.88 -2.83 46.77
CA PHE A 270 -17.28 -1.85 45.87
C PHE A 270 -16.00 -2.35 45.19
N VAL A 271 -15.20 -3.17 45.88
CA VAL A 271 -14.01 -3.81 45.31
C VAL A 271 -14.42 -4.85 44.27
N LEU A 272 -15.51 -5.60 44.53
CA LEU A 272 -16.06 -6.56 43.58
C LEU A 272 -16.54 -5.88 42.29
N PHE A 273 -17.22 -4.74 42.39
CA PHE A 273 -17.63 -3.94 41.23
C PHE A 273 -16.43 -3.34 40.47
N ALA A 274 -15.42 -2.82 41.17
CA ALA A 274 -14.21 -2.31 40.53
C ALA A 274 -13.48 -3.40 39.73
N VAL A 275 -13.36 -4.60 40.30
CA VAL A 275 -12.80 -5.78 39.62
C VAL A 275 -13.66 -6.17 38.42
N LEU A 276 -14.98 -6.27 38.60
CA LEU A 276 -15.91 -6.60 37.51
C LEU A 276 -15.81 -5.62 36.35
N PHE A 277 -15.84 -4.31 36.61
CA PHE A 277 -15.70 -3.29 35.55
C PHE A 277 -14.34 -3.34 34.88
N MET A 278 -13.25 -3.61 35.62
CA MET A 278 -11.93 -3.80 35.02
C MET A 278 -11.91 -5.01 34.07
N PHE A 279 -12.45 -6.15 34.48
CA PHE A 279 -12.55 -7.35 33.63
C PHE A 279 -13.42 -7.11 32.41
N THR A 280 -14.59 -6.51 32.57
CA THR A 280 -15.50 -6.16 31.45
C THR A 280 -14.83 -5.18 30.49
N GLY A 281 -14.10 -4.18 30.99
CA GLY A 281 -13.34 -3.23 30.17
C GLY A 281 -12.29 -3.92 29.29
N VAL A 282 -11.50 -4.82 29.87
CA VAL A 282 -10.48 -5.59 29.11
C VAL A 282 -11.14 -6.54 28.10
N GLN A 283 -12.26 -7.17 28.44
CA GLN A 283 -13.01 -8.02 27.52
C GLN A 283 -13.54 -7.24 26.31
N LEU A 284 -14.10 -6.04 26.53
CA LEU A 284 -14.58 -5.18 25.45
C LEU A 284 -13.44 -4.73 24.52
N VAL A 285 -12.27 -4.41 25.08
CA VAL A 285 -11.06 -4.11 24.27
C VAL A 285 -10.67 -5.33 23.43
N GLY A 286 -10.70 -6.53 23.99
CA GLY A 286 -10.41 -7.76 23.26
C GLY A 286 -11.42 -8.09 22.16
N MET A 287 -12.71 -7.91 22.42
CA MET A 287 -13.75 -8.04 21.39
C MET A 287 -13.59 -7.01 20.29
N GLY A 288 -13.24 -5.76 20.63
CA GLY A 288 -12.96 -4.72 19.64
C GLY A 288 -11.82 -5.10 18.70
N LEU A 289 -10.71 -5.60 19.25
CA LEU A 289 -9.57 -6.08 18.45
C LEU A 289 -9.94 -7.29 17.58
N LEU A 290 -10.65 -8.27 18.14
CA LEU A 290 -11.14 -9.43 17.36
C LEU A 290 -12.08 -9.00 16.23
N GLY A 291 -12.97 -8.05 16.49
CA GLY A 291 -13.86 -7.47 15.49
C GLY A 291 -13.10 -6.82 14.34
N GLU A 292 -12.01 -6.12 14.63
CA GLU A 292 -11.11 -5.52 13.63
C GLU A 292 -10.49 -6.58 12.70
N TYR A 293 -9.92 -7.65 13.28
CA TYR A 293 -9.35 -8.76 12.48
C TYR A 293 -10.43 -9.51 11.70
N LEU A 294 -11.60 -9.78 12.31
CA LEU A 294 -12.70 -10.47 11.65
C LEU A 294 -13.27 -9.64 10.50
N GLY A 295 -13.40 -8.31 10.67
CA GLY A 295 -13.81 -7.39 9.61
C GLY A 295 -12.83 -7.39 8.43
N ARG A 296 -11.52 -7.45 8.70
CA ARG A 296 -10.48 -7.57 7.66
C ARG A 296 -10.58 -8.90 6.91
N MET A 297 -10.66 -10.01 7.64
CA MET A 297 -10.87 -11.34 7.03
C MET A 297 -12.16 -11.39 6.20
N TYR A 298 -13.25 -10.81 6.71
CA TYR A 298 -14.52 -10.73 6.00
C TYR A 298 -14.37 -9.97 4.67
N ASN A 299 -13.66 -8.83 4.69
CA ASN A 299 -13.40 -8.07 3.48
C ASN A 299 -12.58 -8.88 2.47
N ASP A 300 -11.51 -9.55 2.89
CA ASP A 300 -10.69 -10.38 2.00
C ASP A 300 -11.48 -11.55 1.38
N VAL A 301 -12.29 -12.25 2.18
CA VAL A 301 -13.13 -13.38 1.73
C VAL A 301 -14.23 -12.96 0.74
N ARG A 302 -14.75 -11.74 0.87
CA ARG A 302 -15.85 -11.23 0.03
C ARG A 302 -15.51 -11.15 -1.47
N ALA A 303 -14.24 -11.34 -1.85
CA ALA A 303 -13.74 -11.52 -3.23
C ALA A 303 -14.21 -10.48 -4.29
N ARG A 304 -14.79 -9.35 -3.88
CA ARG A 304 -15.06 -8.20 -4.74
C ARG A 304 -13.76 -7.72 -5.42
N PRO A 305 -13.79 -7.37 -6.71
CA PRO A 305 -12.64 -6.79 -7.40
C PRO A 305 -12.07 -5.57 -6.64
N ARG A 306 -10.75 -5.37 -6.70
CA ARG A 306 -10.07 -4.24 -6.04
C ARG A 306 -10.49 -2.88 -6.61
N PHE A 307 -10.76 -2.86 -7.91
CA PHE A 307 -11.20 -1.72 -8.69
C PHE A 307 -12.03 -2.24 -9.86
N PHE A 308 -12.65 -1.33 -10.60
CA PHE A 308 -13.33 -1.63 -11.85
C PHE A 308 -12.86 -0.63 -12.90
N ILE A 309 -12.24 -1.14 -13.96
CA ILE A 309 -11.81 -0.34 -15.10
C ILE A 309 -13.03 -0.16 -16.00
N GLU A 310 -13.49 1.08 -16.13
CA GLU A 310 -14.61 1.43 -17.00
C GLU A 310 -14.17 1.46 -18.46
N ARG A 311 -12.99 2.03 -18.73
CA ARG A 311 -12.49 2.22 -20.10
C ARG A 311 -10.97 2.22 -20.14
N ILE A 312 -10.43 1.66 -21.21
CA ILE A 312 -9.00 1.72 -21.53
C ILE A 312 -8.89 2.38 -22.90
N VAL A 313 -8.06 3.41 -23.02
CA VAL A 313 -7.79 4.11 -24.27
C VAL A 313 -6.30 3.97 -24.59
N ARG A 314 -6.01 3.44 -25.77
CA ARG A 314 -4.66 3.26 -26.32
C ARG A 314 -4.68 3.62 -27.79
N THR A 315 -3.64 4.29 -28.27
CA THR A 315 -3.40 4.37 -29.71
C THR A 315 -2.99 2.98 -30.20
N GLU A 316 -3.72 2.42 -31.17
CA GLU A 316 -3.35 1.14 -31.79
C GLU A 316 -2.01 1.30 -32.52
N THR A 317 -0.92 0.85 -31.90
CA THR A 317 0.28 0.51 -32.66
C THR A 317 -0.05 -0.78 -33.42
N PRO A 318 0.13 -0.87 -34.75
CA PRO A 318 -0.22 -2.08 -35.51
C PRO A 318 0.62 -3.26 -35.00
N ARG A 319 0.04 -4.06 -34.12
CA ARG A 319 0.63 -5.30 -33.64
C ARG A 319 0.36 -6.35 -34.71
N ALA A 320 1.42 -6.93 -35.26
CA ALA A 320 1.33 -8.08 -36.15
C ALA A 320 0.36 -9.11 -35.54
N GLN A 321 -0.68 -9.47 -36.28
CA GLN A 321 -1.71 -10.42 -35.89
C GLN A 321 -1.05 -11.74 -35.50
N ILE A 322 -0.90 -11.99 -34.21
CA ILE A 322 -0.70 -13.35 -33.71
C ILE A 322 -2.10 -13.94 -33.65
N THR A 323 -2.40 -14.77 -34.63
CA THR A 323 -3.61 -15.58 -34.75
C THR A 323 -3.70 -16.49 -33.52
N THR A 324 -4.41 -16.06 -32.48
CA THR A 324 -4.84 -16.98 -31.42
C THR A 324 -6.10 -17.67 -31.90
N SER A 325 -5.93 -18.86 -32.48
CA SER A 325 -7.00 -19.85 -32.59
C SER A 325 -7.43 -20.26 -31.18
N SER A 326 -8.61 -19.82 -30.76
CA SER A 326 -9.26 -20.25 -29.53
C SER A 326 -9.52 -21.75 -29.55
N PRO A 327 -9.20 -22.54 -28.51
CA PRO A 327 -9.78 -23.86 -28.34
C PRO A 327 -11.23 -23.69 -27.87
N SER A 328 -12.15 -24.27 -28.62
CA SER A 328 -13.56 -24.44 -28.26
C SER A 328 -13.67 -25.20 -26.92
N PHE A 329 -14.28 -24.57 -25.92
CA PHE A 329 -14.74 -25.26 -24.72
C PHE A 329 -15.96 -26.11 -25.10
N GLU A 330 -15.75 -27.42 -25.21
CA GLU A 330 -16.82 -28.40 -25.26
C GLU A 330 -17.49 -28.47 -23.89
N SER A 331 -18.80 -28.22 -23.89
CA SER A 331 -19.71 -28.32 -22.77
C SER A 331 -19.77 -29.76 -22.27
N ILE A 332 -19.40 -30.00 -21.02
CA ILE A 332 -19.77 -31.23 -20.31
C ILE A 332 -20.90 -30.88 -19.34
N GLN A 333 -22.09 -31.35 -19.69
CA GLN A 333 -23.19 -31.68 -18.78
C GLN A 333 -23.93 -32.90 -19.36
N PRO A 334 -24.71 -33.64 -18.56
CA PRO A 334 -24.98 -33.49 -17.12
C PRO A 334 -24.31 -34.53 -16.21
#